data_AF-A0A351Z0K1-F1
#
_entry.id   AF-A0A351Z0K1-F1
#
_cell.length_a   1.000
_cell.length_b   1.000
_cell.length_c   1.000
_cell.angle_alpha   90.00
_cell.angle_beta   90.00
_cell.angle_gamma   90.00
#
_symmetry.space_group_name_H-M   'P 1'
#
loop_
_entity.id
_entity.type
_entity.pdbx_description
1 polymer ?
#
loop_
_entity_poly.entity_id
_entity_poly.type
_entity_poly.pdbx_seq_one_letter_code
_entity_poly.pdbx_strand_id
1 'polypeptide(L)'
;MKITPPLSCKMYSNLKCKSAAKSFSFGLILHILAFAAIVFSGLLCCLLSSCSANDDGSGSLTIAMPAASSSSRSIASSGPFQREDLAYMTFSVYLRDEDNNEVEKYTGLAQGSTLTIDQLRAGTYNIAIRGIDDGEVRFYGATEAVVKGGTENTARIVMEAVEADNEIFFKNTSGIDASGIFTTTVRITCKNGDSYLISGLGLELYYDDGCSCKASLTDYFFEPGFSYTFELSVSMNGDPPYHLCTKSAKASKGGITFIVG
;
A
#
# COMPACT_ATOMS: atom_id res chain seq x y z
N MET A 1 30.92 69.30 -62.33
CA MET A 1 32.38 69.22 -62.18
C MET A 1 32.77 67.79 -62.55
N LYS A 2 33.41 67.62 -63.71
CA LYS A 2 34.21 66.49 -64.26
C LYS A 2 33.65 65.05 -64.17
N ILE A 3 33.63 64.19 -65.20
CA ILE A 3 34.10 64.12 -66.61
C ILE A 3 33.29 62.99 -67.30
N THR A 4 32.93 63.17 -68.57
CA THR A 4 32.32 62.23 -69.55
C THR A 4 33.41 61.35 -70.24
N PRO A 5 33.11 60.45 -71.21
CA PRO A 5 32.48 59.11 -71.26
C PRO A 5 33.54 58.09 -71.86
N PRO A 6 33.35 57.23 -72.90
CA PRO A 6 32.24 56.44 -73.49
C PRO A 6 32.65 54.97 -73.86
N LEU A 7 31.86 54.31 -74.73
CA LEU A 7 32.20 53.18 -75.64
C LEU A 7 32.21 51.76 -74.99
N SER A 8 31.79 50.66 -75.63
CA SER A 8 31.72 50.33 -77.04
C SER A 8 30.69 49.24 -77.31
N CYS A 9 30.01 49.37 -78.44
CA CYS A 9 29.23 48.36 -79.13
C CYS A 9 30.17 47.43 -79.95
N LYS A 10 29.85 46.13 -80.06
CA LYS A 10 30.15 45.21 -81.21
C LYS A 10 29.37 43.91 -80.95
N MET A 11 28.27 43.69 -81.68
CA MET A 11 28.16 43.11 -83.03
C MET A 11 28.18 41.58 -83.05
N TYR A 12 27.02 41.04 -83.48
CA TYR A 12 26.79 39.95 -84.43
C TYR A 12 27.48 38.60 -84.23
N SER A 13 26.67 37.56 -84.01
CA SER A 13 26.28 36.57 -85.04
C SER A 13 25.58 35.39 -84.35
N ASN A 14 24.26 35.28 -84.46
CA ASN A 14 23.55 34.48 -85.47
C ASN A 14 23.46 32.98 -85.17
N LEU A 15 22.20 32.56 -84.99
CA LEU A 15 21.59 31.31 -85.47
C LEU A 15 22.10 29.97 -84.89
N LYS A 16 21.27 29.36 -84.04
CA LYS A 16 20.45 28.20 -84.48
C LYS A 16 19.35 27.82 -83.51
N CYS A 17 18.30 27.28 -84.12
CA CYS A 17 16.96 27.01 -83.64
C CYS A 17 16.84 26.13 -82.39
N LYS A 18 15.81 26.47 -81.62
CA LYS A 18 15.15 25.72 -80.54
C LYS A 18 14.76 24.30 -80.96
N SER A 19 15.05 23.33 -80.09
CA SER A 19 14.04 22.44 -79.52
C SER A 19 14.51 22.00 -78.12
N ALA A 20 13.61 22.08 -77.15
CA ALA A 20 13.91 22.23 -75.73
C ALA A 20 14.31 20.91 -75.05
N ALA A 21 15.54 20.87 -74.52
CA ALA A 21 15.92 19.96 -73.43
C ALA A 21 15.54 20.61 -72.09
N LYS A 22 14.60 20.03 -71.35
CA LYS A 22 14.52 20.24 -69.89
C LYS A 22 15.30 19.11 -69.22
N SER A 23 16.60 19.36 -69.08
CA SER A 23 17.39 18.83 -67.98
C SER A 23 16.79 19.39 -66.70
N PHE A 24 16.10 18.54 -65.93
CA PHE A 24 15.77 18.83 -64.55
C PHE A 24 16.22 17.67 -63.68
N SER A 25 17.43 17.85 -63.14
CA SER A 25 17.87 17.35 -61.85
C SER A 25 17.70 15.85 -61.58
N PHE A 26 18.62 15.05 -62.14
CA PHE A 26 18.98 13.74 -61.59
C PHE A 26 19.52 13.83 -60.14
N GLY A 27 19.84 15.04 -59.66
CA GLY A 27 20.23 15.28 -58.26
C GLY A 27 19.07 15.20 -57.28
N LEU A 28 17.83 15.48 -57.70
CA LEU A 28 16.67 15.48 -56.80
C LEU A 28 16.20 14.06 -56.47
N ILE A 29 16.25 13.14 -57.44
CA ILE A 29 15.82 11.74 -57.25
C ILE A 29 16.81 10.99 -56.35
N LEU A 30 18.12 11.28 -56.44
CA LEU A 30 19.13 10.67 -55.58
C LEU A 30 19.04 11.17 -54.13
N HIS A 31 18.68 12.45 -53.91
CA HIS A 31 18.42 12.97 -52.56
C HIS A 31 17.12 12.42 -51.96
N ILE A 32 16.07 12.20 -52.78
CA ILE A 32 14.80 11.61 -52.31
C ILE A 32 14.99 10.13 -51.93
N LEU A 33 15.79 9.36 -52.69
CA LEU A 33 16.10 7.97 -52.35
C LEU A 33 17.04 7.85 -51.13
N ALA A 34 18.01 8.76 -50.98
CA ALA A 34 18.83 8.83 -49.77
C ALA A 34 18.02 9.24 -48.53
N PHE A 35 17.07 10.18 -48.66
CA PHE A 35 16.15 10.54 -47.58
C PHE A 35 15.20 9.39 -47.24
N ALA A 36 14.68 8.66 -48.23
CA ALA A 36 13.82 7.52 -47.98
C ALA A 36 14.55 6.39 -47.24
N ALA A 37 15.82 6.12 -47.56
CA ALA A 37 16.64 5.14 -46.83
C ALA A 37 16.97 5.59 -45.39
N ILE A 38 17.22 6.89 -45.16
CA ILE A 38 17.46 7.44 -43.81
C ILE A 38 16.18 7.42 -42.98
N VAL A 39 15.02 7.75 -43.57
CA VAL A 39 13.73 7.73 -42.87
C VAL A 39 13.28 6.29 -42.59
N PHE A 40 13.57 5.33 -43.48
CA PHE A 40 13.26 3.91 -43.23
C PHE A 40 14.23 3.27 -42.22
N SER A 41 15.51 3.69 -42.19
CA SER A 41 16.45 3.31 -41.13
C SER A 41 16.09 3.95 -39.78
N GLY A 42 15.53 5.16 -39.77
CA GLY A 42 15.03 5.81 -38.55
C GLY A 42 13.77 5.15 -38.01
N LEU A 43 12.84 4.75 -38.89
CA LEU A 43 11.59 4.09 -38.48
C LEU A 43 11.82 2.62 -38.08
N LEU A 44 12.80 1.93 -38.66
CA LEU A 44 13.16 0.56 -38.26
C LEU A 44 14.03 0.54 -36.98
N CYS A 45 14.80 1.60 -36.68
CA CYS A 45 15.40 1.78 -35.36
C CYS A 45 14.35 2.09 -34.27
N CYS A 46 13.25 2.76 -34.59
CA CYS A 46 12.14 2.96 -33.64
C CYS A 46 11.25 1.73 -33.44
N LEU A 47 11.31 0.72 -34.32
CA LEU A 47 10.53 -0.52 -34.21
C LEU A 47 11.32 -1.70 -33.63
N LEU A 48 12.65 -1.56 -33.44
CA LEU A 48 13.50 -2.55 -32.76
C LEU A 48 14.28 -1.95 -31.57
N SER A 49 13.95 -0.73 -31.16
CA SER A 49 14.40 -0.12 -29.90
C SER A 49 13.24 0.27 -29.00
N SER A 50 12.13 -0.46 -29.09
CA SER A 50 11.48 -0.91 -27.86
C SER A 50 12.28 -2.09 -27.29
N CYS A 51 13.54 -1.82 -26.96
CA CYS A 51 13.99 -2.22 -25.64
C CYS A 51 13.08 -1.44 -24.68
N SER A 52 11.87 -1.99 -24.46
CA SER A 52 11.52 -2.24 -23.08
C SER A 52 12.72 -3.01 -22.56
N ALA A 53 13.71 -2.28 -22.04
CA ALA A 53 14.22 -2.68 -20.76
C ALA A 53 12.94 -2.90 -19.99
N ASN A 54 12.53 -4.18 -19.91
CA ASN A 54 11.93 -4.60 -18.69
C ASN A 54 13.00 -4.18 -17.69
N ASP A 55 12.85 -2.98 -17.12
CA ASP A 55 13.31 -2.76 -15.79
C ASP A 55 12.55 -3.83 -15.03
N ASP A 56 13.19 -5.01 -14.97
CA ASP A 56 12.81 -6.11 -14.11
C ASP A 56 12.94 -5.66 -12.65
N GLY A 57 13.18 -4.36 -12.37
CA GLY A 57 12.40 -3.36 -11.59
C GLY A 57 11.71 -3.79 -10.32
N SER A 58 11.48 -5.07 -10.17
CA SER A 58 11.42 -5.77 -8.93
C SER A 58 12.74 -5.70 -8.14
N GLY A 59 12.63 -5.49 -6.84
CA GLY A 59 13.69 -5.68 -5.85
C GLY A 59 13.31 -6.81 -4.91
N SER A 60 14.17 -7.09 -3.94
CA SER A 60 13.82 -7.95 -2.81
C SER A 60 13.72 -7.13 -1.53
N LEU A 61 12.95 -7.63 -0.57
CA LEU A 61 12.78 -7.03 0.75
C LEU A 61 13.05 -8.08 1.82
N THR A 62 14.05 -7.82 2.63
CA THR A 62 14.44 -8.67 3.75
C THR A 62 13.94 -8.08 5.07
N ILE A 63 13.30 -8.92 5.88
CA ILE A 63 12.70 -8.58 7.17
C ILE A 63 13.18 -9.62 8.19
N ALA A 64 13.91 -9.17 9.22
CA ALA A 64 14.29 -10.02 10.34
C ALA A 64 13.14 -10.10 11.35
N MET A 65 12.89 -11.29 11.91
CA MET A 65 11.97 -11.47 13.04
C MET A 65 12.71 -11.26 14.37
N PRO A 66 12.03 -10.75 15.42
CA PRO A 66 12.62 -10.63 16.75
C PRO A 66 13.17 -11.97 17.25
N ALA A 67 14.32 -11.93 17.92
CA ALA A 67 14.96 -13.10 18.51
C ALA A 67 15.13 -12.89 20.02
N ALA A 68 14.97 -13.96 20.81
CA ALA A 68 15.14 -13.92 22.26
C ALA A 68 16.60 -13.73 22.75
N SER A 69 17.56 -13.47 21.86
CA SER A 69 18.98 -13.25 22.22
C SER A 69 19.39 -11.77 22.11
N SER A 70 20.16 -11.31 23.10
CA SER A 70 20.65 -9.94 23.28
C SER A 70 21.64 -9.45 22.20
N SER A 71 21.93 -10.26 21.18
CA SER A 71 22.88 -9.92 20.10
C SER A 71 22.21 -9.49 18.79
N SER A 72 20.89 -9.62 18.65
CA SER A 72 20.17 -9.28 17.40
C SER A 72 19.71 -7.82 17.40
N ARG A 73 20.65 -6.88 17.27
CA ARG A 73 20.38 -5.42 17.18
C ARG A 73 19.89 -4.94 15.80
N SER A 74 19.31 -5.80 14.97
CA SER A 74 18.75 -5.40 13.67
C SER A 74 17.33 -4.86 13.75
N ILE A 75 16.64 -5.06 14.87
CA ILE A 75 15.26 -4.64 15.14
C ILE A 75 15.33 -3.85 16.44
N ALA A 76 15.20 -2.53 16.37
CA ALA A 76 15.31 -1.66 17.54
C ALA A 76 14.02 -1.75 18.36
N SER A 77 13.81 -2.83 19.12
CA SER A 77 12.70 -2.88 20.08
C SER A 77 12.92 -1.79 21.14
N SER A 78 12.00 -0.84 21.25
CA SER A 78 11.93 0.07 22.40
C SER A 78 11.24 -0.66 23.54
N GLY A 79 11.97 -1.58 24.17
CA GLY A 79 11.53 -2.36 25.32
C GLY A 79 12.30 -3.68 25.40
N PRO A 80 12.71 -4.14 26.60
CA PRO A 80 13.33 -5.45 26.73
C PRO A 80 12.25 -6.50 26.51
N PHE A 81 12.26 -7.17 25.35
CA PHE A 81 11.65 -8.50 25.27
C PHE A 81 12.26 -9.33 26.39
N GLN A 82 11.46 -9.76 27.38
CA GLN A 82 11.98 -10.76 28.29
C GLN A 82 12.08 -12.04 27.49
N ARG A 83 13.21 -12.75 27.63
CA ARG A 83 13.54 -13.96 26.85
C ARG A 83 12.43 -15.02 26.92
N GLU A 84 11.66 -15.00 28.00
CA GLU A 84 10.54 -15.89 28.30
C GLU A 84 9.30 -15.57 27.45
N ASP A 85 9.07 -14.30 27.10
CA ASP A 85 7.88 -13.84 26.34
C ASP A 85 7.90 -14.29 24.87
N LEU A 86 9.07 -14.64 24.33
CA LEU A 86 9.26 -14.99 22.93
C LEU A 86 9.37 -16.50 22.66
N ALA A 87 9.46 -17.33 23.70
CA ALA A 87 9.82 -18.75 23.56
C ALA A 87 8.81 -19.56 22.72
N TYR A 88 7.54 -19.15 22.71
CA TYR A 88 6.44 -19.82 22.01
C TYR A 88 5.76 -18.94 20.97
N MET A 89 6.30 -17.73 20.74
CA MET A 89 5.70 -16.77 19.84
C MET A 89 5.93 -17.14 18.38
N THR A 90 4.91 -16.92 17.56
CA THR A 90 5.04 -16.91 16.10
C THR A 90 4.76 -15.53 15.55
N PHE A 91 5.32 -15.21 14.40
CA PHE A 91 5.14 -13.92 13.77
C PHE A 91 4.32 -14.04 12.49
N SER A 92 3.50 -13.02 12.25
CA SER A 92 2.86 -12.79 10.96
C SER A 92 3.31 -11.47 10.38
N VAL A 93 3.71 -11.46 9.11
CA VAL A 93 4.10 -10.27 8.36
C VAL A 93 3.01 -9.97 7.33
N TYR A 94 2.57 -8.72 7.31
CA TYR A 94 1.61 -8.19 6.35
C TYR A 94 2.33 -7.15 5.51
N LEU A 95 2.46 -7.42 4.22
CA LEU A 95 2.97 -6.49 3.23
C LEU A 95 1.79 -5.85 2.49
N ARG A 96 1.74 -4.53 2.49
CA ARG A 96 0.64 -3.77 1.90
C ARG A 96 1.18 -2.66 1.01
N ASP A 97 0.39 -2.26 0.02
CA ASP A 97 0.69 -1.10 -0.81
C ASP A 97 0.50 0.23 -0.05
N GLU A 98 0.72 1.35 -0.73
CA GLU A 98 0.55 2.71 -0.19
C GLU A 98 -0.89 2.99 0.29
N ASP A 99 -1.88 2.33 -0.29
CA ASP A 99 -3.30 2.45 0.04
C ASP A 99 -3.73 1.48 1.17
N ASN A 100 -2.78 0.72 1.73
CA ASN A 100 -2.99 -0.36 2.71
C ASN A 100 -3.83 -1.54 2.19
N ASN A 101 -3.83 -1.81 0.89
CA ASN A 101 -4.34 -3.07 0.36
C ASN A 101 -3.30 -4.17 0.57
N GLU A 102 -3.76 -5.36 0.96
CA GLU A 102 -2.87 -6.51 1.14
C GLU A 102 -2.24 -6.91 -0.20
N VAL A 103 -0.91 -6.96 -0.21
CA VAL A 103 -0.11 -7.47 -1.33
C VAL A 103 0.25 -8.92 -1.03
N GLU A 104 0.86 -9.16 0.13
CA GLU A 104 1.27 -10.48 0.58
C GLU A 104 1.15 -10.61 2.10
N LYS A 105 0.92 -11.85 2.56
CA LYS A 105 0.82 -12.19 3.98
C LYS A 105 1.60 -13.47 4.26
N TYR A 106 2.39 -13.43 5.33
CA TYR A 106 3.20 -14.55 5.81
C TYR A 106 2.84 -14.82 7.26
N THR A 107 2.60 -16.08 7.64
CA THR A 107 2.17 -16.47 8.99
C THR A 107 3.01 -17.62 9.53
N GLY A 108 3.11 -17.73 10.85
CA GLY A 108 3.84 -18.84 11.48
C GLY A 108 5.36 -18.72 11.37
N LEU A 109 5.88 -17.50 11.17
CA LEU A 109 7.31 -17.25 11.09
C LEU A 109 7.94 -17.44 12.48
N ALA A 110 9.04 -18.18 12.54
CA ALA A 110 9.75 -18.44 13.78
C ALA A 110 10.52 -17.19 14.25
N GLN A 111 10.69 -17.06 15.57
CA GLN A 111 11.59 -16.06 16.14
C GLN A 111 13.02 -16.17 15.58
N GLY A 112 13.67 -15.02 15.39
CA GLY A 112 15.02 -14.91 14.85
C GLY A 112 15.20 -15.37 13.40
N SER A 113 14.13 -15.79 12.74
CA SER A 113 14.15 -16.07 11.30
C SER A 113 14.29 -14.79 10.48
N THR A 114 14.67 -14.94 9.23
CA THR A 114 14.68 -13.86 8.25
C THR A 114 13.72 -14.24 7.14
N LEU A 115 12.79 -13.34 6.83
CA LEU A 115 11.90 -13.42 5.69
C LEU A 115 12.51 -12.60 4.56
N THR A 116 12.69 -13.21 3.40
CA THR A 116 13.06 -12.50 2.16
C THR A 116 11.90 -12.63 1.20
N ILE A 117 11.40 -11.49 0.74
CA ILE A 117 10.34 -11.38 -0.25
C ILE A 117 10.99 -10.93 -1.55
N ASP A 118 11.04 -11.82 -2.53
CA ASP A 118 11.65 -11.56 -3.82
C ASP A 118 10.63 -11.02 -4.83
N GLN A 119 11.14 -10.41 -5.90
CA GLN A 119 10.33 -9.96 -7.03
C GLN A 119 9.27 -8.90 -6.70
N LEU A 120 9.47 -8.11 -5.65
CA LEU A 120 8.60 -6.98 -5.31
C LEU A 120 8.85 -5.80 -6.24
N ARG A 121 7.81 -5.34 -6.93
CA ARG A 121 7.87 -4.12 -7.74
C ARG A 121 8.45 -2.95 -6.95
N ALA A 122 9.34 -2.16 -7.55
CA ALA A 122 9.82 -0.94 -6.92
C ALA A 122 8.65 -0.02 -6.53
N GLY A 123 8.68 0.48 -5.30
CA GLY A 123 7.59 1.25 -4.71
C GLY A 123 7.69 1.37 -3.20
N THR A 124 6.69 2.01 -2.61
CA THR A 124 6.55 2.16 -1.17
C THR A 124 5.54 1.14 -0.65
N TYR A 125 5.92 0.43 0.41
CA TYR A 125 5.09 -0.59 1.05
C TYR A 125 4.92 -0.30 2.54
N ASN A 126 3.71 -0.55 3.03
CA ASN A 126 3.39 -0.58 4.45
C ASN A 126 3.59 -2.00 4.97
N ILE A 127 4.52 -2.18 5.90
CA ILE A 127 4.83 -3.48 6.49
C ILE A 127 4.37 -3.48 7.94
N ALA A 128 3.60 -4.49 8.32
CA ALA A 128 3.24 -4.73 9.71
C ALA A 128 3.68 -6.13 10.15
N ILE A 129 4.17 -6.24 11.39
CA ILE A 129 4.47 -7.51 12.07
C ILE A 129 3.55 -7.64 13.27
N ARG A 130 2.92 -8.81 13.40
CA ARG A 130 2.16 -9.24 14.59
C ARG A 130 2.90 -10.38 15.26
N GLY A 131 3.26 -10.22 16.53
CA GLY A 131 3.75 -11.29 17.39
C GLY A 131 2.58 -11.96 18.11
N ILE A 132 2.41 -13.26 17.86
CA ILE A 132 1.24 -14.04 18.27
C ILE A 132 1.65 -15.07 19.30
N ASP A 133 0.98 -15.05 20.44
CA ASP A 133 1.12 -16.02 21.53
C ASP A 133 -0.28 -16.52 21.93
N ASP A 134 -0.44 -17.84 21.99
CA ASP A 134 -1.72 -18.53 22.22
C ASP A 134 -2.91 -18.01 21.36
N GLY A 135 -2.62 -17.63 20.11
CA GLY A 135 -3.62 -17.09 19.18
C GLY A 135 -3.93 -15.59 19.34
N GLU A 136 -3.37 -14.94 20.35
CA GLU A 136 -3.54 -13.50 20.62
C GLU A 136 -2.35 -12.69 20.15
N VAL A 137 -2.61 -11.48 19.61
CA VAL A 137 -1.54 -10.55 19.23
C VAL A 137 -1.02 -9.86 20.49
N ARG A 138 0.19 -10.22 20.92
CA ARG A 138 0.85 -9.63 22.09
C ARG A 138 1.78 -8.49 21.74
N PHE A 139 2.35 -8.51 20.54
CA PHE A 139 3.27 -7.49 20.06
C PHE A 139 2.89 -7.04 18.67
N TYR A 140 3.08 -5.75 18.40
CA TYR A 140 2.82 -5.17 17.09
C TYR A 140 3.91 -4.16 16.72
N GLY A 141 4.27 -4.12 15.45
CA GLY A 141 5.13 -3.10 14.89
C GLY A 141 4.80 -2.87 13.43
N ALA A 142 4.89 -1.64 12.97
CA ALA A 142 4.72 -1.31 11.57
C ALA A 142 5.71 -0.24 11.11
N THR A 143 6.09 -0.29 9.84
CA THR A 143 6.90 0.72 9.18
C THR A 143 6.50 0.85 7.71
N GLU A 144 6.81 2.00 7.15
CA GLU A 144 6.94 2.15 5.70
C GLU A 144 8.33 1.66 5.26
N ALA A 145 8.41 0.99 4.12
CA ALA A 145 9.66 0.64 3.46
C ALA A 145 9.62 0.96 1.97
N VAL A 146 10.72 1.51 1.46
CA VAL A 146 10.89 1.79 0.03
C VAL A 146 11.70 0.67 -0.59
N VAL A 147 11.09 -0.04 -1.54
CA VAL A 147 11.73 -1.09 -2.34
C VAL A 147 12.31 -0.46 -3.60
N LYS A 148 13.63 -0.55 -3.77
CA LYS A 148 14.32 -0.17 -4.99
C LYS A 148 14.57 -1.40 -5.86
N GLY A 149 14.20 -1.30 -7.13
CA GLY A 149 14.38 -2.37 -8.12
C GLY A 149 15.85 -2.74 -8.32
N GLY A 150 16.12 -4.01 -8.62
CA GLY A 150 17.46 -4.53 -8.89
C GLY A 150 18.40 -4.56 -7.67
N THR A 151 17.88 -4.33 -6.46
CA THR A 151 18.67 -4.36 -5.21
C THR A 151 17.91 -5.04 -4.08
N GLU A 152 18.66 -5.57 -3.11
CA GLU A 152 18.09 -6.02 -1.84
C GLU A 152 17.82 -4.82 -0.92
N ASN A 153 16.61 -4.79 -0.37
CA ASN A 153 16.16 -3.78 0.58
C ASN A 153 15.96 -4.44 1.94
N THR A 154 16.06 -3.66 3.02
CA THR A 154 15.83 -4.17 4.38
C THR A 154 14.88 -3.26 5.12
N ALA A 155 13.82 -3.83 5.69
CA ALA A 155 12.95 -3.09 6.62
C ALA A 155 13.40 -3.35 8.06
N ARG A 156 13.51 -2.26 8.83
CA ARG A 156 13.71 -2.33 10.28
C ARG A 156 12.40 -1.93 10.94
N ILE A 157 11.84 -2.84 11.73
CA ILE A 157 10.54 -2.65 12.37
C ILE A 157 10.76 -2.62 13.87
N VAL A 158 10.17 -1.64 14.54
CA VAL A 158 10.16 -1.60 16.00
C VAL A 158 8.84 -2.22 16.44
N MET A 159 8.91 -3.25 17.30
CA MET A 159 7.75 -3.88 17.88
C MET A 159 7.60 -3.46 19.34
N GLU A 160 6.36 -3.20 19.73
CA GLU A 160 5.94 -2.81 21.07
C GLU A 160 4.88 -3.80 21.57
N ALA A 161 4.78 -3.96 22.89
CA ALA A 161 3.69 -4.72 23.49
C ALA A 161 2.36 -4.05 23.14
N VAL A 162 1.33 -4.87 22.89
CA VAL A 162 -0.03 -4.38 22.68
C VAL A 162 -0.63 -4.07 24.05
N GLU A 163 -0.74 -2.79 24.35
CA GLU A 163 -1.51 -2.26 25.47
C GLU A 163 -2.63 -1.39 24.87
N ALA A 164 -3.84 -1.92 24.81
CA ALA A 164 -4.96 -1.27 24.14
C ALA A 164 -6.24 -1.34 24.95
N ASP A 165 -6.84 -0.17 25.19
CA ASP A 165 -8.15 -0.03 25.82
C ASP A 165 -9.21 -0.06 24.72
N ASN A 166 -9.63 -1.27 24.36
CA ASN A 166 -10.64 -1.48 23.34
C ASN A 166 -12.01 -1.60 24.00
N GLU A 167 -12.97 -0.79 23.58
CA GLU A 167 -14.30 -0.79 24.18
C GLU A 167 -15.41 -0.39 23.20
N ILE A 168 -16.64 -0.77 23.55
CA ILE A 168 -17.87 -0.24 22.98
C ILE A 168 -18.55 0.59 24.05
N PHE A 169 -18.88 1.83 23.71
CA PHE A 169 -19.56 2.78 24.58
C PHE A 169 -20.99 3.02 24.07
N PHE A 170 -21.98 2.62 24.85
CA PHE A 170 -23.40 2.84 24.58
C PHE A 170 -23.88 4.07 25.35
N LYS A 171 -24.26 5.13 24.65
CA LYS A 171 -24.83 6.36 25.19
C LYS A 171 -26.35 6.29 25.17
N ASN A 172 -26.97 6.89 26.19
CA ASN A 172 -28.41 7.14 26.24
C ASN A 172 -29.25 5.87 25.99
N THR A 173 -28.98 4.84 26.77
CA THR A 173 -29.68 3.55 26.76
C THR A 173 -31.08 3.63 27.37
N SER A 174 -31.71 4.81 27.45
CA SER A 174 -32.97 5.07 28.17
C SER A 174 -34.21 4.34 27.64
N GLY A 175 -34.06 3.42 26.69
CA GLY A 175 -35.08 2.46 26.25
C GLY A 175 -34.55 1.03 26.06
N ILE A 176 -33.26 0.79 26.30
CA ILE A 176 -32.68 -0.54 26.39
C ILE A 176 -32.92 -1.00 27.82
N ASP A 177 -34.01 -1.74 28.02
CA ASP A 177 -34.17 -2.52 29.24
C ASP A 177 -33.07 -3.60 29.24
N ALA A 178 -31.99 -3.34 29.98
CA ALA A 178 -30.88 -4.27 30.15
C ALA A 178 -31.32 -5.60 30.79
N SER A 179 -32.53 -5.68 31.34
CA SER A 179 -33.13 -6.93 31.84
C SER A 179 -33.82 -7.76 30.75
N GLY A 180 -34.03 -7.23 29.54
CA GLY A 180 -34.73 -7.88 28.41
C GLY A 180 -33.85 -8.24 27.20
N ILE A 181 -32.61 -7.78 27.11
CA ILE A 181 -31.67 -8.17 26.05
C ILE A 181 -30.94 -9.44 26.48
N PHE A 182 -31.36 -10.60 25.97
CA PHE A 182 -30.77 -11.88 26.36
C PHE A 182 -29.60 -12.30 25.47
N THR A 183 -29.50 -11.77 24.24
CA THR A 183 -28.34 -12.04 23.37
C THR A 183 -27.97 -10.83 22.51
N THR A 184 -26.70 -10.46 22.56
CA THR A 184 -26.06 -9.49 21.67
C THR A 184 -25.10 -10.23 20.76
N THR A 185 -25.14 -9.91 19.47
CA THR A 185 -24.15 -10.38 18.50
C THR A 185 -23.53 -9.16 17.85
N VAL A 186 -22.21 -9.09 17.91
CA VAL A 186 -21.43 -8.02 17.32
C VAL A 186 -20.51 -8.61 16.27
N ARG A 187 -20.61 -8.06 15.07
CA ARG A 187 -19.66 -8.32 13.99
C ARG A 187 -18.79 -7.07 13.82
N ILE A 188 -17.48 -7.25 13.89
CA ILE A 188 -16.53 -6.18 13.61
C ILE A 188 -15.68 -6.60 12.43
N THR A 189 -15.54 -5.74 11.43
CA THR A 189 -14.79 -6.01 10.20
C THR A 189 -13.87 -4.86 9.85
N CYS A 190 -12.78 -5.17 9.14
CA CYS A 190 -11.84 -4.18 8.64
C CYS A 190 -11.27 -4.57 7.29
N LYS A 191 -10.87 -3.58 6.50
CA LYS A 191 -10.23 -3.78 5.20
C LYS A 191 -8.90 -4.53 5.28
N ASN A 192 -8.25 -4.57 6.45
CA ASN A 192 -7.02 -5.34 6.65
C ASN A 192 -7.27 -6.85 6.80
N GLY A 193 -8.51 -7.30 6.63
CA GLY A 193 -8.91 -8.71 6.74
C GLY A 193 -9.28 -9.14 8.16
N ASP A 194 -9.09 -8.30 9.17
CA ASP A 194 -9.53 -8.61 10.53
C ASP A 194 -11.06 -8.66 10.60
N SER A 195 -11.56 -9.72 11.23
CA SER A 195 -12.98 -9.94 11.44
C SER A 195 -13.22 -10.62 12.78
N TYR A 196 -14.10 -10.05 13.59
CA TYR A 196 -14.48 -10.57 14.90
C TYR A 196 -15.99 -10.80 14.95
N LEU A 197 -16.38 -11.96 15.47
CA LEU A 197 -17.77 -12.26 15.78
C LEU A 197 -17.87 -12.53 17.28
N ILE A 198 -18.56 -11.63 17.97
CA ILE A 198 -18.66 -11.61 19.42
C ILE A 198 -20.11 -11.88 19.77
N SER A 199 -20.35 -12.94 20.55
CA SER A 199 -21.68 -13.27 21.05
C SER A 199 -21.71 -13.12 22.56
N GLY A 200 -22.78 -12.53 23.09
CA GLY A 200 -22.95 -12.35 24.53
C GLY A 200 -21.99 -11.31 25.11
N LEU A 201 -21.98 -10.10 24.54
CA LEU A 201 -21.23 -8.99 25.13
C LEU A 201 -21.67 -8.75 26.58
N GLY A 202 -20.72 -8.88 27.50
CA GLY A 202 -20.90 -8.42 28.87
C GLY A 202 -21.03 -6.90 28.88
N LEU A 203 -22.21 -6.40 29.27
CA LEU A 203 -22.46 -4.97 29.43
C LEU A 203 -22.25 -4.58 30.89
N GLU A 204 -21.31 -3.66 31.11
CA GLU A 204 -21.07 -3.03 32.40
C GLU A 204 -21.81 -1.69 32.45
N LEU A 205 -22.70 -1.53 33.44
CA LEU A 205 -23.45 -0.27 33.62
C LEU A 205 -22.51 0.82 34.17
N TYR A 206 -22.54 1.98 33.53
CA TYR A 206 -21.86 3.18 34.02
C TYR A 206 -22.84 3.99 34.88
N TYR A 207 -22.66 3.92 36.20
CA TYR A 207 -23.62 4.47 37.16
C TYR A 207 -23.61 6.01 37.28
N ASP A 208 -22.62 6.70 36.70
CA ASP A 208 -22.49 8.15 36.83
C ASP A 208 -23.56 8.95 36.05
N ASP A 209 -24.16 8.37 35.00
CA ASP A 209 -25.31 8.96 34.28
C ASP A 209 -26.56 8.05 34.26
N GLY A 210 -26.45 6.83 34.79
CA GLY A 210 -27.53 5.84 34.91
C GLY A 210 -28.10 5.31 33.58
N CYS A 211 -27.57 5.78 32.44
CA CYS A 211 -28.11 5.51 31.10
C CYS A 211 -27.01 5.21 30.08
N SER A 212 -25.79 4.92 30.51
CA SER A 212 -24.70 4.48 29.64
C SER A 212 -24.16 3.12 30.09
N CYS A 213 -23.71 2.32 29.13
CA CYS A 213 -23.03 1.06 29.42
C CYS A 213 -21.81 0.86 28.52
N LYS A 214 -20.88 0.04 28.99
CA LYS A 214 -19.64 -0.30 28.30
C LYS A 214 -19.54 -1.79 28.06
N ALA A 215 -18.91 -2.18 26.97
CA ALA A 215 -18.44 -3.55 26.77
C ALA A 215 -16.94 -3.53 26.48
N SER A 216 -16.19 -4.34 27.21
CA SER A 216 -14.76 -4.51 26.96
C SER A 216 -14.54 -5.32 25.67
N LEU A 217 -13.55 -4.91 24.90
CA LEU A 217 -13.02 -5.61 23.73
C LEU A 217 -11.51 -5.90 23.89
N THR A 218 -10.99 -5.92 25.12
CA THR A 218 -9.55 -6.06 25.42
C THR A 218 -8.92 -7.34 24.84
N ASP A 219 -9.70 -8.40 24.66
CA ASP A 219 -9.23 -9.68 24.11
C ASP A 219 -9.05 -9.62 22.57
N TYR A 220 -9.47 -8.52 21.94
CA TYR A 220 -9.39 -8.34 20.50
C TYR A 220 -8.33 -7.29 20.15
N PHE A 221 -7.47 -7.63 19.21
CA PHE A 221 -6.48 -6.71 18.67
C PHE A 221 -7.09 -5.84 17.56
N PHE A 222 -6.89 -4.53 17.61
CA PHE A 222 -7.27 -3.63 16.52
C PHE A 222 -6.03 -2.92 16.01
N GLU A 223 -5.69 -3.15 14.74
CA GLU A 223 -4.48 -2.63 14.13
C GLU A 223 -4.52 -1.09 14.05
N PRO A 224 -3.58 -0.37 14.68
CA PRO A 224 -3.57 1.09 14.66
C PRO A 224 -3.54 1.64 13.23
N GLY A 225 -4.30 2.71 13.00
CA GLY A 225 -4.40 3.36 11.68
C GLY A 225 -5.52 2.82 10.79
N PHE A 226 -6.10 1.66 11.11
CA PHE A 226 -7.23 1.10 10.38
C PHE A 226 -8.59 1.56 10.93
N SER A 227 -9.58 1.65 10.03
CA SER A 227 -10.97 1.92 10.40
C SER A 227 -11.75 0.62 10.39
N TYR A 228 -12.35 0.31 11.55
CA TYR A 228 -13.16 -0.87 11.76
C TYR A 228 -14.64 -0.50 11.70
N THR A 229 -15.44 -1.39 11.13
CA THR A 229 -16.90 -1.28 11.08
C THR A 229 -17.49 -2.31 12.02
N PHE A 230 -18.33 -1.83 12.92
CA PHE A 230 -19.07 -2.54 13.94
C PHE A 230 -20.53 -2.65 13.52
N GLU A 231 -21.10 -3.85 13.60
CA GLU A 231 -22.52 -4.12 13.39
C GLU A 231 -23.08 -4.83 14.61
N LEU A 232 -24.11 -4.25 15.21
CA LEU A 232 -24.80 -4.82 16.37
C LEU A 232 -26.12 -5.43 15.94
N SER A 233 -26.33 -6.68 16.35
CA SER A 233 -27.62 -7.36 16.30
C SER A 233 -28.02 -7.78 17.71
N VAL A 234 -29.31 -7.70 18.00
CA VAL A 234 -29.87 -8.09 19.30
C VAL A 234 -31.05 -9.03 19.08
N SER A 235 -31.24 -9.99 19.98
CA SER A 235 -32.43 -10.84 20.02
C SER A 235 -33.07 -10.77 21.40
N MET A 236 -34.40 -10.71 21.39
CA MET A 236 -35.25 -10.67 22.58
C MET A 236 -36.19 -11.88 22.52
N ASN A 237 -36.39 -12.57 23.65
CA ASN A 237 -37.46 -13.58 23.83
C ASN A 237 -37.56 -14.69 22.76
N GLY A 238 -36.43 -15.12 22.18
CA GLY A 238 -36.40 -16.17 21.15
C GLY A 238 -36.80 -15.70 19.75
N ASP A 239 -37.03 -14.39 19.56
CA ASP A 239 -37.19 -13.79 18.25
C ASP A 239 -35.86 -13.85 17.46
N PRO A 240 -35.91 -13.90 16.12
CA PRO A 240 -34.72 -13.80 15.31
C PRO A 240 -33.96 -12.49 15.61
N PRO A 241 -32.62 -12.51 15.58
CA PRO A 241 -31.84 -11.31 15.83
C PRO A 241 -32.18 -10.23 14.80
N TYR A 242 -32.46 -9.02 15.29
CA TYR A 242 -32.65 -7.85 14.44
C TYR A 242 -31.42 -6.96 14.50
N HIS A 243 -31.02 -6.45 13.33
CA HIS A 243 -29.92 -5.51 13.22
C HIS A 243 -30.33 -4.18 13.86
N LEU A 244 -29.51 -3.69 14.79
CA LEU A 244 -29.78 -2.47 15.53
C LEU A 244 -29.03 -1.28 14.93
N CYS A 245 -27.73 -1.42 14.71
CA CYS A 245 -26.91 -0.33 14.19
C CYS A 245 -25.60 -0.78 13.56
N THR A 246 -25.08 0.10 12.71
CA THR A 246 -23.71 0.06 12.19
C THR A 246 -22.97 1.32 12.62
N LYS A 247 -21.75 1.15 13.14
CA LYS A 247 -20.84 2.25 13.50
C LYS A 247 -19.45 1.96 12.96
N SER A 248 -18.64 3.01 12.81
CA SER A 248 -17.23 2.85 12.47
C SER A 248 -16.37 3.65 13.42
N ALA A 249 -15.19 3.11 13.75
CA ALA A 249 -14.19 3.76 14.58
C ALA A 249 -12.80 3.49 14.02
N LYS A 250 -11.86 4.41 14.23
CA LYS A 250 -10.46 4.26 13.81
C LYS A 250 -9.62 3.81 15.01
N ALA A 251 -8.91 2.71 14.85
CA ALA A 251 -8.00 2.20 15.87
C ALA A 251 -6.78 3.10 16.00
N SER A 252 -6.34 3.30 17.23
CA SER A 252 -5.13 4.03 17.61
C SER A 252 -4.20 3.11 18.39
N LYS A 253 -2.98 3.58 18.72
CA LYS A 253 -2.10 2.84 19.62
C LYS A 253 -2.73 2.60 21.00
N GLY A 254 -3.57 3.52 21.48
CA GLY A 254 -4.26 3.38 22.77
C GLY A 254 -5.53 2.53 22.72
N GLY A 255 -5.86 1.94 21.56
CA GLY A 255 -7.06 1.15 21.36
C GLY A 255 -8.12 1.83 20.49
N ILE A 256 -9.34 1.31 20.57
CA ILE A 256 -10.51 1.74 19.78
C ILE A 256 -11.75 1.87 20.67
N THR A 257 -12.55 2.90 20.43
CA THR A 257 -13.84 3.10 21.09
C THR A 257 -14.93 3.21 20.04
N PHE A 258 -15.89 2.28 20.04
CA PHE A 258 -17.11 2.42 19.25
C PHE A 258 -18.16 3.19 20.05
N ILE A 259 -18.66 4.30 19.53
CA ILE A 259 -19.73 5.06 20.18
C ILE A 259 -21.07 4.73 19.54
N VAL A 260 -21.92 4.06 20.31
CA VAL A 260 -23.32 3.79 19.98
C VAL A 260 -24.19 4.77 20.77
N GLY A 261 -25.22 5.32 20.15
CA GLY A 261 -26.16 6.25 20.78
C GLY A 261 -27.40 6.39 19.92
#